data_AF-A0A916RX59-F1
#
_entry.id   AF-A0A916RX59-F1
#
_cell.length_a   1.000
_cell.length_b   1.000
_cell.length_c   1.000
_cell.angle_alpha   90.00
_cell.angle_beta   90.00
_cell.angle_gamma   90.00
#
_symmetry.space_group_name_H-M   'P 1'
#
loop_
_entity.id
_entity.type
_entity.pdbx_description
1 polymer ?
#
loop_
_entity_poly.entity_id
_entity_poly.type
_entity_poly.pdbx_seq_one_letter_code
_entity_poly.pdbx_strand_id
1 'polypeptide(L)'
;MTAEARAKNIKVLIFDVDGVLTDGQIFVIPGSDGHGIEAKGFCAHDGLGISLGRMGGLRIGIITKRQSRTVAIRANDLKLEFVYQGQAHKMDAINEILAKTHIGISQLCYVGDDIIDLPVMRQCGLAIAPANARAEVKAIAHYVTPNRGGFGAGRDAIDFILSAQGTLQKVVEQYLDESSSNAATADVGVGNM
;
A
#
# COMPACT_ATOMS: atom_id res chain seq x y z
N MET A 1 10.30 -15.41 -14.35
CA MET A 1 8.92 -15.50 -13.83
C MET A 1 8.22 -14.21 -14.18
N THR A 2 7.03 -14.25 -14.77
CA THR A 2 6.26 -13.03 -15.10
C THR A 2 5.72 -12.37 -13.83
N ALA A 3 5.26 -11.13 -13.92
CA ALA A 3 4.68 -10.42 -12.79
C ALA A 3 3.39 -11.11 -12.28
N GLU A 4 2.56 -11.63 -13.19
CA GLU A 4 1.31 -12.33 -12.86
C GLU A 4 1.60 -13.64 -12.11
N ALA A 5 2.64 -14.37 -12.51
CA ALA A 5 3.05 -15.60 -11.84
C ALA A 5 3.56 -15.34 -10.40
N ARG A 6 4.21 -14.18 -10.17
CA ARG A 6 4.61 -13.74 -8.83
C ARG A 6 3.39 -13.35 -7.99
N ALA A 7 2.47 -12.57 -8.58
CA ALA A 7 1.28 -12.04 -7.93
C ALA A 7 0.35 -13.12 -7.35
N LYS A 8 0.26 -14.28 -8.01
CA LYS A 8 -0.54 -15.44 -7.55
C LYS A 8 -0.25 -15.90 -6.12
N ASN A 9 0.98 -15.70 -5.63
CA ASN A 9 1.42 -16.21 -4.32
C ASN A 9 1.47 -15.13 -3.23
N ILE A 10 1.06 -13.89 -3.54
CA ILE A 10 1.14 -12.77 -2.61
C ILE A 10 0.08 -12.87 -1.53
N LYS A 11 0.52 -12.74 -0.27
CA LYS A 11 -0.34 -12.73 0.92
C LYS A 11 -0.27 -11.41 1.67
N VAL A 12 0.90 -10.77 1.66
CA VAL A 12 1.14 -9.47 2.31
C VAL A 12 1.49 -8.44 1.26
N LEU A 13 0.82 -7.28 1.33
CA LEU A 13 1.06 -6.14 0.45
C LEU A 13 1.47 -4.94 1.30
N ILE A 14 2.68 -4.43 1.07
CA ILE A 14 3.20 -3.26 1.76
C ILE A 14 3.41 -2.13 0.77
N PHE A 15 2.94 -0.95 1.13
CA PHE A 15 3.17 0.29 0.38
C PHE A 15 4.21 1.16 1.08
N ASP A 16 5.06 1.85 0.31
CA ASP A 16 5.53 3.16 0.75
C ASP A 16 4.35 4.16 0.79
N VAL A 17 4.54 5.32 1.42
CA VAL A 17 3.52 6.36 1.50
C VAL A 17 3.76 7.46 0.45
N ASP A 18 4.92 8.11 0.49
CA ASP A 18 5.13 9.39 -0.19
C ASP A 18 5.60 9.17 -1.62
N GLY A 19 4.73 9.39 -2.61
CA GLY A 19 5.01 9.07 -4.02
C GLY A 19 4.39 7.76 -4.48
N VAL A 20 3.76 7.02 -3.54
CA VAL A 20 2.98 5.79 -3.78
C VAL A 20 1.51 5.98 -3.44
N LEU A 21 1.16 6.15 -2.16
CA LEU A 21 -0.22 6.42 -1.73
C LEU A 21 -0.57 7.93 -1.75
N THR A 22 0.45 8.76 -1.91
CA THR A 22 0.37 10.20 -2.16
C THR A 22 1.13 10.54 -3.44
N ASP A 23 0.99 11.77 -3.92
CA ASP A 23 1.73 12.29 -5.08
C ASP A 23 3.19 12.67 -4.75
N GLY A 24 3.64 12.44 -3.52
CA GLY A 24 4.98 12.76 -3.02
C GLY A 24 5.12 14.18 -2.48
N GLN A 25 4.09 15.03 -2.58
CA GLN A 25 4.13 16.37 -2.03
C GLN A 25 3.95 16.36 -0.52
N ILE A 26 4.64 17.29 0.14
CA ILE A 26 4.53 17.53 1.57
C ILE A 26 4.16 19.00 1.75
N PHE A 27 2.92 19.25 2.16
CA PHE A 27 2.45 20.59 2.47
C PHE A 27 2.79 20.90 3.92
N VAL A 28 3.52 21.99 4.16
CA VAL A 28 3.85 22.48 5.50
C VAL A 28 3.13 23.80 5.71
N ILE A 29 2.12 23.79 6.56
CA ILE A 29 1.25 24.95 6.85
C ILE A 29 1.73 25.57 8.17
N PRO A 30 2.22 26.82 8.17
CA PRO A 30 2.66 27.48 9.40
C PRO A 30 1.50 27.66 10.39
N GLY A 31 1.67 27.21 11.63
CA GLY A 31 0.75 27.47 12.74
C GLY A 31 1.05 28.79 13.43
N SER A 32 0.04 29.35 14.10
CA SER A 32 0.16 30.58 14.89
C SER A 32 1.02 30.42 16.16
N ASP A 33 1.25 29.19 16.59
CA ASP A 33 2.08 28.80 17.75
C ASP A 33 3.56 28.56 17.37
N GLY A 34 3.94 28.77 16.10
CA GLY A 34 5.27 28.51 15.58
C GLY A 34 5.55 27.05 15.22
N HIS A 35 4.58 26.14 15.41
CA HIS A 35 4.64 24.76 14.91
C HIS A 35 3.88 24.64 13.58
N GLY A 36 4.43 23.90 12.62
CA GLY A 36 3.80 23.68 11.32
C GLY A 36 2.93 22.41 11.32
N ILE A 37 1.79 22.46 10.62
CA ILE A 37 0.97 21.28 10.32
C ILE A 37 1.44 20.68 8.99
N GLU A 38 1.74 19.38 8.99
CA GLU A 38 2.02 18.62 7.76
C GLU A 38 0.73 18.06 7.17
N ALA A 39 0.45 18.35 5.89
CA ALA A 39 -0.67 17.78 5.15
C ALA A 39 -0.19 16.98 3.93
N LYS A 40 -0.95 15.93 3.59
CA LYS A 40 -0.73 15.03 2.45
C LYS A 40 -2.07 14.72 1.78
N GLY A 41 -2.07 14.64 0.45
CA GLY A 41 -3.23 14.17 -0.32
C GLY A 41 -3.19 12.66 -0.50
N PHE A 42 -4.29 11.97 -0.19
CA PHE A 42 -4.48 10.54 -0.47
C PHE A 42 -5.62 10.34 -1.47
N CYS A 43 -5.56 9.26 -2.25
CA CYS A 43 -6.57 8.95 -3.24
C CYS A 43 -7.75 8.15 -2.66
N ALA A 44 -8.98 8.49 -3.04
CA ALA A 44 -10.17 7.70 -2.70
C ALA A 44 -10.18 6.34 -3.44
N HIS A 45 -9.68 6.30 -4.68
CA HIS A 45 -9.56 5.05 -5.45
C HIS A 45 -8.65 4.04 -4.75
N ASP A 46 -7.50 4.49 -4.22
CA ASP A 46 -6.60 3.67 -3.42
C ASP A 46 -7.29 3.18 -2.14
N GLY A 47 -8.09 4.03 -1.50
CA GLY A 47 -8.88 3.65 -0.32
C GLY A 47 -9.84 2.49 -0.58
N LEU A 48 -10.65 2.59 -1.65
CA LEU A 48 -11.53 1.49 -2.07
C LEU A 48 -10.71 0.24 -2.46
N GLY A 49 -9.60 0.43 -3.17
CA GLY A 49 -8.67 -0.66 -3.51
C GLY A 49 -8.22 -1.44 -2.28
N ILE A 50 -7.80 -0.74 -1.22
CA ILE A 50 -7.37 -1.36 0.04
C ILE A 50 -8.50 -2.16 0.70
N SER A 51 -9.73 -1.65 0.68
CA SER A 51 -10.91 -2.40 1.14
C SER A 51 -11.10 -3.70 0.34
N LEU A 52 -11.05 -3.64 -0.99
CA LEU A 52 -11.15 -4.82 -1.86
C LEU A 52 -10.00 -5.80 -1.60
N GLY A 53 -8.76 -5.31 -1.49
CA GLY A 53 -7.60 -6.14 -1.20
C GLY A 53 -7.74 -6.91 0.11
N ARG A 54 -8.22 -6.27 1.18
CA ARG A 54 -8.49 -6.90 2.47
C ARG A 54 -9.61 -7.94 2.37
N MET A 55 -10.71 -7.64 1.68
CA MET A 55 -11.77 -8.62 1.40
C MET A 55 -11.27 -9.81 0.58
N GLY A 56 -10.33 -9.57 -0.33
CA GLY A 56 -9.62 -10.60 -1.11
C GLY A 56 -8.60 -11.41 -0.30
N GLY A 57 -8.45 -11.14 1.00
CA GLY A 57 -7.57 -11.87 1.91
C GLY A 57 -6.13 -11.35 1.96
N LEU A 58 -5.82 -10.21 1.32
CA LEU A 58 -4.51 -9.57 1.46
C LEU A 58 -4.37 -8.94 2.84
N ARG A 59 -3.22 -9.15 3.47
CA ARG A 59 -2.80 -8.45 4.68
C ARG A 59 -2.01 -7.22 4.28
N ILE A 60 -2.55 -6.03 4.53
CA ILE A 60 -2.07 -4.78 3.92
C ILE A 60 -1.46 -3.87 4.98
N GLY A 61 -0.39 -3.16 4.60
CA GLY A 61 0.16 -2.11 5.44
C GLY A 61 1.10 -1.13 4.74
N ILE A 62 1.73 -0.29 5.54
CA ILE A 62 2.65 0.77 5.09
C ILE A 62 3.98 0.74 5.85
N ILE A 63 5.05 1.11 5.15
CA ILE A 63 6.36 1.42 5.74
C ILE A 63 6.83 2.77 5.18
N THR A 64 7.01 3.76 6.05
CA THR A 64 7.50 5.09 5.68
C THR A 64 8.65 5.55 6.58
N LYS A 65 9.58 6.31 5.99
CA LYS A 65 10.67 6.96 6.73
C LYS A 65 10.17 8.11 7.60
N ARG A 66 9.09 8.79 7.20
CA ARG A 66 8.56 9.92 7.95
C ARG A 66 7.71 9.43 9.12
N GLN A 67 7.65 10.25 10.17
CA GLN A 67 6.67 10.09 11.24
C GLN A 67 5.70 11.25 11.15
N SER A 68 4.42 10.96 10.93
CA SER A 68 3.40 11.97 10.67
C SER A 68 2.04 11.53 11.20
N ARG A 69 1.35 12.44 11.88
CA ARG A 69 0.00 12.21 12.38
C ARG A 69 -0.98 11.96 11.24
N THR A 70 -0.79 12.64 10.10
CA THR A 70 -1.60 12.49 8.88
C THR A 70 -1.56 11.07 8.35
N VAL A 71 -0.39 10.43 8.36
CA VAL A 71 -0.23 9.02 7.97
C VAL A 71 -0.91 8.08 8.98
N ALA A 72 -0.77 8.34 10.28
CA ALA A 72 -1.39 7.53 11.32
C ALA A 72 -2.93 7.52 11.22
N ILE A 73 -3.54 8.70 11.03
CA ILE A 73 -5.00 8.85 10.85
C ILE A 73 -5.44 8.06 9.63
N ARG A 74 -4.79 8.27 8.48
CA ARG A 74 -5.17 7.59 7.24
C ARG A 74 -5.01 6.08 7.31
N ALA A 75 -3.94 5.59 7.94
CA ALA A 75 -3.73 4.16 8.13
C ALA A 75 -4.81 3.52 9.00
N ASN A 76 -5.28 4.23 10.03
CA ASN A 76 -6.39 3.81 10.87
C ASN A 76 -7.72 3.79 10.09
N ASP A 77 -8.01 4.84 9.31
CA ASP A 77 -9.22 4.92 8.48
C ASP A 77 -9.32 3.75 7.49
N LEU A 78 -8.17 3.35 6.95
CA LEU A 78 -8.02 2.24 5.99
C LEU A 78 -7.92 0.87 6.68
N LYS A 79 -7.91 0.82 8.02
CA LYS A 79 -7.80 -0.38 8.84
C LYS A 79 -6.60 -1.26 8.42
N LEU A 80 -5.45 -0.61 8.20
CA LEU A 80 -4.21 -1.29 7.84
C LEU A 80 -3.68 -2.15 9.00
N GLU A 81 -3.19 -3.34 8.69
CA GLU A 81 -2.67 -4.28 9.69
C GLU A 81 -1.26 -3.89 10.12
N PHE A 82 -0.43 -3.45 9.17
CA PHE A 82 0.97 -3.10 9.42
C PHE A 82 1.18 -1.60 9.23
N VAL A 83 1.65 -0.91 10.27
CA VAL A 83 1.93 0.53 10.21
C VAL A 83 3.29 0.80 10.84
N TYR A 84 4.30 1.00 10.00
CA TYR A 84 5.65 1.31 10.44
C TYR A 84 6.05 2.71 9.95
N GLN A 85 6.20 3.63 10.89
CA GLN A 85 6.65 5.00 10.64
C GLN A 85 8.05 5.23 11.21
N GLY A 86 8.76 6.25 10.73
CA GLY A 86 10.11 6.57 11.20
C GLY A 86 11.17 5.55 10.76
N GLN A 87 10.89 4.72 9.76
CA GLN A 87 11.76 3.61 9.36
C GLN A 87 12.80 4.06 8.32
N ALA A 88 14.02 4.33 8.78
CA ALA A 88 15.15 4.61 7.88
C ALA A 88 15.60 3.36 7.11
N HIS A 89 15.53 2.19 7.75
CA HIS A 89 15.90 0.90 7.17
C HIS A 89 14.66 0.02 7.02
N LYS A 90 14.00 0.11 5.86
CA LYS A 90 12.71 -0.57 5.63
C LYS A 90 12.74 -2.09 5.75
N MET A 91 13.90 -2.71 5.58
CA MET A 91 14.06 -4.17 5.76
C MET A 91 13.82 -4.63 7.19
N ASP A 92 14.05 -3.80 8.20
CA ASP A 92 13.84 -4.19 9.60
C ASP A 92 12.35 -4.43 9.87
N ALA A 93 11.50 -3.49 9.42
CA ALA A 93 10.05 -3.65 9.46
C ALA A 93 9.56 -4.85 8.63
N ILE A 94 10.19 -5.14 7.48
CA ILE A 94 9.86 -6.33 6.68
C ILE A 94 10.19 -7.60 7.45
N ASN A 95 11.36 -7.70 8.07
CA ASN A 95 11.75 -8.88 8.85
C ASN A 95 10.78 -9.12 10.02
N GLU A 96 10.32 -8.05 10.69
CA GLU A 96 9.31 -8.14 11.73
C GLU A 96 7.96 -8.65 11.19
N ILE A 97 7.52 -8.16 10.03
CA ILE A 97 6.31 -8.64 9.36
C ILE A 97 6.44 -10.14 9.03
N LEU A 98 7.56 -10.56 8.43
CA LEU A 98 7.79 -11.96 8.08
C LEU A 98 7.75 -12.86 9.33
N ALA A 99 8.36 -12.42 10.43
CA ALA A 99 8.33 -13.15 11.70
C ALA A 99 6.92 -13.27 12.28
N LYS A 100 6.12 -12.18 12.28
CA LYS A 100 4.74 -12.14 12.80
C LYS A 100 3.75 -12.94 11.94
N THR A 101 4.00 -13.02 10.64
CA THR A 101 3.06 -13.60 9.68
C THR A 101 3.40 -15.03 9.28
N HIS A 102 4.62 -15.48 9.56
CA HIS A 102 5.17 -16.78 9.15
C HIS A 102 5.12 -17.02 7.63
N ILE A 103 5.11 -15.96 6.82
CA ILE A 103 5.23 -16.08 5.37
C ILE A 103 6.68 -15.97 4.92
N GLY A 104 6.99 -16.50 3.75
CA GLY A 104 8.27 -16.23 3.08
C GLY A 104 8.26 -14.86 2.40
N ILE A 105 9.45 -14.26 2.24
CA ILE A 105 9.62 -12.99 1.50
C ILE A 105 9.12 -13.06 0.05
N SER A 106 9.08 -14.26 -0.54
CA SER A 106 8.49 -14.54 -1.85
C SER A 106 6.97 -14.40 -1.91
N GLN A 107 6.29 -14.29 -0.77
CA GLN A 107 4.84 -14.07 -0.66
C GLN A 107 4.52 -12.61 -0.27
N LEU A 108 5.53 -11.75 -0.20
CA LEU A 108 5.39 -10.33 0.08
C LEU A 108 5.47 -9.53 -1.22
N CYS A 109 4.53 -8.60 -1.38
CA CYS A 109 4.57 -7.56 -2.39
C CYS A 109 4.97 -6.24 -1.75
N TYR A 110 5.85 -5.49 -2.41
CA TYR A 110 6.22 -4.14 -2.02
C TYR A 110 5.97 -3.15 -3.16
N VAL A 111 5.33 -2.03 -2.86
CA VAL A 111 5.13 -0.92 -3.79
C VAL A 111 5.95 0.27 -3.33
N GLY A 112 6.92 0.70 -4.15
CA GLY A 112 7.86 1.78 -3.83
C GLY A 112 8.16 2.66 -5.04
N ASP A 113 8.62 3.88 -4.81
CA ASP A 113 8.85 4.88 -5.86
C ASP A 113 10.26 5.48 -5.90
N ASP A 114 11.05 5.37 -4.82
CA ASP A 114 12.40 5.94 -4.73
C ASP A 114 13.47 4.94 -4.19
N ILE A 115 14.73 5.37 -4.18
CA ILE A 115 15.93 4.57 -3.87
C ILE A 115 15.85 3.89 -2.49
N ILE A 116 15.15 4.52 -1.54
CA ILE A 116 14.97 3.97 -0.18
C ILE A 116 14.17 2.66 -0.16
N ASP A 117 13.42 2.38 -1.23
CA ASP A 117 12.61 1.17 -1.38
C ASP A 117 13.38 0.00 -1.99
N LEU A 118 14.47 0.29 -2.70
CA LEU A 118 15.27 -0.71 -3.42
C LEU A 118 15.71 -1.89 -2.53
N PRO A 119 16.13 -1.72 -1.26
CA PRO A 119 16.51 -2.84 -0.41
C PRO A 119 15.40 -3.89 -0.26
N VAL A 120 14.14 -3.45 -0.15
CA VAL A 120 12.98 -4.34 -0.05
C VAL A 120 12.59 -4.89 -1.42
N MET A 121 12.48 -4.01 -2.42
CA MET A 121 12.05 -4.38 -3.77
C MET A 121 12.97 -5.39 -4.46
N ARG A 122 14.26 -5.40 -4.12
CA ARG A 122 15.23 -6.41 -4.64
C ARG A 122 15.01 -7.81 -4.08
N GLN A 123 14.31 -7.95 -2.96
CA GLN A 123 14.21 -9.21 -2.21
C GLN A 123 12.79 -9.79 -2.18
N CYS A 124 11.77 -8.93 -2.28
CA CYS A 124 10.37 -9.35 -2.22
C CYS A 124 9.93 -10.22 -3.41
N GLY A 125 8.84 -10.98 -3.21
CA GLY A 125 8.26 -11.84 -4.24
C GLY A 125 7.73 -11.08 -5.44
N LEU A 126 7.12 -9.92 -5.19
CA LEU A 126 6.62 -9.00 -6.20
C LEU A 126 7.00 -7.56 -5.84
N ALA A 127 7.61 -6.87 -6.78
CA ALA A 127 8.04 -5.48 -6.63
C ALA A 127 7.26 -4.66 -7.63
N ILE A 128 6.52 -3.67 -7.17
CA ILE A 128 5.70 -2.80 -8.01
C ILE A 128 6.19 -1.37 -7.86
N ALA A 129 6.22 -0.63 -8.96
CA ALA A 129 6.54 0.79 -8.97
C ALA A 129 5.40 1.62 -9.55
N PRO A 130 5.04 2.77 -8.96
CA PRO A 130 4.12 3.72 -9.59
C PRO A 130 4.68 4.31 -10.89
N ALA A 131 3.80 4.86 -11.75
CA ALA A 131 4.23 5.50 -12.99
C ALA A 131 5.18 6.70 -12.79
N ASN A 132 5.17 7.36 -11.61
CA ASN A 132 6.09 8.46 -11.26
C ASN A 132 7.40 8.00 -10.60
N ALA A 133 7.58 6.71 -10.35
CA ALA A 133 8.78 6.20 -9.69
C ALA A 133 10.07 6.56 -10.47
N ARG A 134 11.17 6.68 -9.73
CA ARG A 134 12.51 6.91 -10.27
C ARG A 134 12.92 5.79 -11.22
N ALA A 135 13.82 6.10 -12.16
CA ALA A 135 14.22 5.18 -13.22
C ALA A 135 14.84 3.90 -12.64
N GLU A 136 15.65 4.04 -11.59
CA GLU A 136 16.31 2.98 -10.85
C GLU A 136 15.33 2.01 -10.20
N VAL A 137 14.19 2.54 -9.73
CA VAL A 137 13.12 1.75 -9.12
C VAL A 137 12.34 0.99 -10.20
N LYS A 138 11.96 1.68 -11.28
CA LYS A 138 11.31 1.05 -12.43
C LYS A 138 12.16 -0.04 -13.07
N ALA A 139 13.48 0.14 -13.11
CA ALA A 139 14.41 -0.82 -13.68
C ALA A 139 14.43 -2.18 -12.96
N ILE A 140 14.06 -2.22 -11.67
CA ILE A 140 13.97 -3.47 -10.89
C ILE A 140 12.53 -3.91 -10.62
N ALA A 141 11.54 -3.07 -10.94
CA ALA A 141 10.15 -3.38 -10.71
C ALA A 141 9.72 -4.54 -11.61
N HIS A 142 8.97 -5.47 -11.03
CA HIS A 142 8.36 -6.56 -11.78
C HIS A 142 7.12 -6.08 -12.54
N TYR A 143 6.43 -5.08 -11.99
CA TYR A 143 5.28 -4.42 -12.61
C TYR A 143 5.34 -2.92 -12.36
N VAL A 144 4.98 -2.11 -13.36
CA VAL A 144 4.84 -0.67 -13.24
C VAL A 144 3.38 -0.32 -13.45
N THR A 145 2.75 0.37 -12.50
CA THR A 145 1.34 0.72 -12.59
C THR A 145 1.12 1.77 -13.69
N PRO A 146 -0.04 1.78 -14.36
CA PRO A 146 -0.37 2.82 -15.33
C PRO A 146 -0.56 4.20 -14.67
N ASN A 147 -1.10 4.25 -13.44
CA ASN A 147 -1.28 5.50 -12.72
C ASN A 147 -0.08 5.90 -11.86
N ARG A 148 -0.02 7.19 -11.52
CA ARG A 148 0.95 7.78 -10.60
C ARG A 148 0.48 7.59 -9.15
N GLY A 149 1.42 7.62 -8.21
CA GLY A 149 1.14 7.61 -6.79
C GLY A 149 0.24 8.76 -6.38
N GLY A 150 -0.69 8.52 -5.47
CA GLY A 150 -1.76 9.46 -5.10
C GLY A 150 -2.87 9.63 -6.13
N PHE A 151 -2.79 8.95 -7.29
CA PHE A 151 -3.76 9.02 -8.38
C PHE A 151 -4.29 7.62 -8.78
N GLY A 152 -4.31 6.66 -7.86
CA GLY A 152 -4.84 5.32 -8.12
C GLY A 152 -3.78 4.23 -8.32
N ALA A 153 -2.49 4.52 -8.16
CA ALA A 153 -1.45 3.49 -8.29
C ALA A 153 -1.58 2.38 -7.22
N GLY A 154 -2.05 2.71 -6.01
CA GLY A 154 -2.32 1.70 -4.98
C GLY A 154 -3.46 0.77 -5.40
N ARG A 155 -4.51 1.34 -6.00
CA ARG A 155 -5.61 0.58 -6.60
C ARG A 155 -5.14 -0.32 -7.74
N ASP A 156 -4.33 0.20 -8.66
CA ASP A 156 -3.77 -0.57 -9.78
C ASP A 156 -2.98 -1.79 -9.29
N ALA A 157 -2.16 -1.62 -8.25
CA ALA A 157 -1.37 -2.70 -7.67
C ALA A 157 -2.27 -3.80 -7.07
N ILE A 158 -3.34 -3.41 -6.37
CA ILE A 158 -4.28 -4.37 -5.77
C ILE A 158 -5.08 -5.10 -6.84
N ASP A 159 -5.63 -4.39 -7.82
CA ASP A 159 -6.38 -5.00 -8.92
C ASP A 159 -5.51 -5.96 -9.71
N PHE A 160 -4.23 -5.62 -9.94
CA PHE A 160 -3.26 -6.51 -10.57
C PHE A 160 -3.08 -7.82 -9.77
N ILE A 161 -2.90 -7.73 -8.45
CA ILE A 161 -2.73 -8.89 -7.59
C ILE A 161 -3.99 -9.76 -7.57
N LEU A 162 -5.15 -9.17 -7.30
CA LEU A 162 -6.42 -9.90 -7.22
C LEU A 162 -6.82 -10.51 -8.58
N SER A 163 -6.52 -9.83 -9.69
CA SER A 163 -6.75 -10.36 -11.04
C SER A 163 -5.87 -11.57 -11.30
N ALA A 164 -4.57 -11.49 -10.97
CA ALA A 164 -3.64 -12.61 -11.13
C ALA A 164 -4.03 -13.82 -10.25
N GLN A 165 -4.62 -13.57 -9.08
CA GLN A 165 -5.18 -14.58 -8.18
C GLN A 165 -6.55 -15.11 -8.62
N GLY A 166 -7.19 -14.50 -9.61
CA GLY A 166 -8.54 -14.87 -10.08
C GLY A 166 -9.66 -14.53 -9.09
N THR A 167 -9.42 -13.61 -8.14
CA THR A 167 -10.36 -13.28 -7.06
C THR A 167 -11.04 -11.93 -7.24
N LEU A 168 -10.54 -11.05 -8.12
CA LEU A 168 -11.04 -9.67 -8.26
C LEU A 168 -12.56 -9.58 -8.46
N GLN A 169 -13.11 -10.28 -9.47
CA GLN A 169 -14.55 -10.20 -9.75
C GLN A 169 -15.38 -10.64 -8.54
N LYS A 170 -15.00 -11.76 -7.90
CA LYS A 170 -15.69 -12.28 -6.72
C LYS A 170 -15.70 -11.24 -5.59
N VAL A 171 -14.56 -10.59 -5.35
CA VAL A 171 -14.44 -9.56 -4.30
C VAL A 171 -15.30 -8.35 -4.61
N VAL A 172 -15.36 -7.93 -5.89
CA VAL A 172 -16.23 -6.82 -6.33
C VAL A 172 -17.70 -7.16 -6.09
N GLU A 173 -18.17 -8.34 -6.49
CA GLU A 173 -19.56 -8.76 -6.22
C GLU A 173 -19.87 -8.80 -4.72
N GLN A 174 -18.93 -9.29 -3.90
CA GLN A 174 -19.08 -9.31 -2.44
C GLN A 174 -19.13 -7.91 -1.81
N TYR A 175 -18.45 -6.92 -2.40
CA TYR A 175 -18.47 -5.54 -1.94
C TYR A 175 -19.79 -4.84 -2.31
N LEU A 176 -20.35 -5.17 -3.48
CA LEU A 176 -21.63 -4.64 -3.95
C LEU A 176 -22.85 -5.26 -3.26
N ASP A 177 -22.70 -6.45 -2.68
CA ASP A 177 -23.76 -7.11 -1.92
C ASP A 177 -23.98 -6.42 -0.56
N GLU A 178 -24.95 -5.52 -0.51
CA GLU A 178 -25.33 -4.77 0.70
C GLU A 178 -25.83 -5.66 1.84
N SER A 179 -26.20 -6.92 1.57
CA SER A 179 -26.63 -7.88 2.60
C SER A 179 -25.46 -8.62 3.26
N SER A 180 -24.25 -8.48 2.70
CA SER A 180 -23.04 -9.14 3.16
C SER A 180 -22.41 -8.40 4.35
N SER A 181 -22.15 -9.13 5.45
CA SER A 181 -21.39 -8.60 6.58
C SER A 181 -19.93 -8.23 6.21
N ASN A 182 -19.39 -8.82 5.14
CA ASN A 182 -18.07 -8.47 4.64
C ASN A 182 -18.04 -7.09 3.98
N ALA A 183 -19.12 -6.68 3.29
CA ALA A 183 -19.22 -5.33 2.72
C ALA A 183 -19.24 -4.27 3.85
N ALA A 184 -20.02 -4.51 4.91
CA ALA A 184 -20.10 -3.61 6.06
C ALA A 184 -18.76 -3.44 6.80
N THR A 185 -17.93 -4.50 6.88
CA THR A 185 -16.62 -4.44 7.55
C THR A 185 -15.51 -3.85 6.67
N ALA A 186 -15.70 -3.86 5.35
CA ALA A 186 -14.81 -3.29 4.34
C ALA A 186 -14.90 -1.76 4.24
N ASP A 187 -15.94 -1.15 4.81
CA ASP A 187 -16.10 0.30 4.81
C ASP A 187 -14.95 1.01 5.55
N VAL A 188 -14.51 2.15 5.04
CA VAL A 188 -13.34 2.92 5.49
C VAL A 188 -13.71 4.38 5.70
N GLY A 189 -12.92 5.10 6.51
CA GLY A 189 -13.21 6.52 6.80
C GLY A 189 -14.26 6.75 7.91
N VAL A 190 -14.72 5.68 8.56
CA VAL A 190 -15.54 5.72 9.78
C VAL A 190 -14.67 5.82 11.04
N GLY A 191 -13.40 6.25 10.91
CA GLY A 191 -12.37 6.18 11.94
C GLY A 191 -12.94 6.48 13.33
N ASN A 192 -12.62 5.64 14.32
CA ASN A 192 -13.15 5.75 15.69
C ASN A 192 -13.13 7.22 16.13
N MET A 193 -14.29 7.87 16.12
CA MET A 193 -14.50 9.15 16.80
C MET A 193 -14.39 8.93 18.29
#